data_AF-A0A439V2W8-F1
#
_entry.id   AF-A0A439V2W8-F1
#
_cell.length_a   1.000
_cell.length_b   1.000
_cell.length_c   1.000
_cell.angle_alpha   90.00
_cell.angle_beta   90.00
_cell.angle_gamma   90.00
#
_symmetry.space_group_name_H-M   'P 1'
#
loop_
_entity.id
_entity.type
_entity.pdbx_description
1 polymer ?
#
loop_
_entity_poly.entity_id
_entity_poly.type
_entity_poly.pdbx_seq_one_letter_code
_entity_poly.pdbx_strand_id
1 'polypeptide(L)'
;MRMYKVEGGVAHIGTDMLLELSPQQVAAREHLLEEVEGGYRAKAPIQFKSGEVIGIDCPPEHLPRPLAVNLVSEGDDVTVSRKPKNVGKRRS
;
A
#
# COMPACT_ATOMS: atom_id res chain seq x y z
N MET A 1 12.75 4.61 4.07
CA MET A 1 11.60 3.69 3.91
C MET A 1 10.70 3.70 5.14
N ARG A 2 9.38 3.79 4.94
CA ARG A 2 8.36 3.68 5.99
C ARG A 2 7.52 2.43 5.76
N MET A 3 7.15 1.75 6.84
CA MET A 3 6.32 0.54 6.78
C MET A 3 4.84 0.92 6.74
N TYR A 4 4.10 0.32 5.81
CA TYR A 4 2.67 0.50 5.64
C TYR A 4 1.97 -0.85 5.67
N LYS A 5 0.93 -0.94 6.48
CA LYS A 5 -0.01 -2.06 6.47
C LYS A 5 -1.15 -1.77 5.52
N VAL A 6 -1.48 -2.73 4.66
CA VAL A 6 -2.64 -2.64 3.79
C VAL A 6 -3.91 -2.91 4.62
N GLU A 7 -4.85 -1.98 4.64
CA GLU A 7 -6.16 -2.13 5.28
C GLU A 7 -7.30 -1.67 4.37
N GLY A 8 -8.49 -2.27 4.55
CA GLY A 8 -9.70 -1.82 3.86
C GLY A 8 -9.88 -2.32 2.43
N GLY A 9 -8.99 -3.19 1.93
CA GLY A 9 -9.15 -3.83 0.63
C GLY A 9 -7.85 -4.28 -0.01
N VAL A 10 -7.63 -3.86 -1.25
CA VAL A 10 -6.43 -4.18 -2.05
C VAL A 10 -5.73 -2.87 -2.39
N ALA A 11 -4.43 -2.77 -2.05
CA ALA A 11 -3.58 -1.67 -2.46
C ALA A 11 -2.96 -1.95 -3.83
N HIS A 12 -3.05 -0.97 -4.73
CA HIS A 12 -2.47 -1.04 -6.08
C HIS A 12 -1.23 -0.16 -6.15
N ILE A 13 -0.06 -0.78 -6.07
CA ILE A 13 1.22 -0.08 -6.18
C ILE A 13 1.54 0.11 -7.66
N GLY A 14 1.81 1.35 -8.05
CA GLY A 14 2.14 1.71 -9.43
C GLY A 14 3.57 1.30 -9.83
N THR A 15 3.87 1.42 -11.12
CA THR A 15 5.22 1.22 -11.64
C THR A 15 6.20 2.26 -11.09
N ASP A 16 7.49 1.92 -11.13
CA ASP A 16 8.62 2.77 -10.71
C ASP A 16 8.70 3.10 -9.21
N MET A 17 7.77 2.61 -8.38
CA MET A 17 7.85 2.75 -6.94
C MET A 17 8.90 1.82 -6.34
N LEU A 18 9.68 2.35 -5.40
CA LEU A 18 10.66 1.59 -4.62
C LEU A 18 9.99 1.00 -3.38
N LEU A 19 10.09 -0.33 -3.26
CA LEU A 19 9.43 -1.13 -2.24
C LEU A 19 10.43 -1.94 -1.44
N GLU A 20 10.16 -2.07 -0.16
CA GLU A 20 10.81 -3.03 0.72
C GLU A 20 9.79 -4.12 1.04
N LEU A 21 10.11 -5.35 0.64
CA LEU A 21 9.21 -6.49 0.75
C LEU A 21 9.92 -7.63 1.46
N SER A 22 9.16 -8.43 2.19
CA SER A 22 9.68 -9.66 2.78
C SER A 22 10.06 -10.67 1.68
N PRO A 23 10.99 -11.61 1.94
CA PRO A 23 11.40 -12.62 0.96
C PRO A 23 10.22 -13.43 0.40
N GLN A 24 9.19 -13.68 1.21
CA GLN A 24 7.97 -14.37 0.78
C GLN A 24 7.15 -13.55 -0.22
N GLN A 25 7.04 -12.24 0.01
CA GLN A 25 6.32 -11.34 -0.89
C GLN A 25 7.06 -11.13 -2.20
N VAL A 26 8.40 -11.08 -2.15
CA VAL A 26 9.28 -11.03 -3.33
C VAL A 26 9.10 -12.31 -4.14
N ALA A 27 9.21 -13.50 -3.53
CA ALA A 27 9.07 -14.76 -4.23
C ALA A 27 7.71 -14.90 -4.96
N ALA A 28 6.63 -14.37 -4.38
CA ALA A 28 5.30 -14.39 -5.00
C ALA A 28 5.18 -13.46 -6.24
N ARG A 29 6.07 -12.46 -6.35
CA ARG A 29 5.93 -11.33 -7.29
C ARG A 29 7.23 -11.01 -8.03
N GLU A 30 8.21 -11.92 -7.99
CA GLU A 30 9.56 -11.73 -8.51
C GLU A 30 9.55 -11.28 -9.97
N HIS A 31 8.65 -11.87 -10.77
CA HIS A 31 8.45 -11.53 -12.18
C HIS A 31 7.94 -10.09 -12.44
N LEU A 32 7.40 -9.40 -11.43
CA LEU A 32 6.91 -8.02 -11.50
C LEU A 32 7.84 -7.01 -10.81
N LEU A 33 8.91 -7.50 -10.19
CA LEU A 33 9.85 -6.72 -9.41
C LEU A 33 11.20 -6.67 -10.14
N GLU A 34 11.91 -5.57 -9.96
CA GLU A 34 13.28 -5.38 -10.40
C GLU A 34 14.12 -5.04 -9.17
N GLU A 35 15.12 -5.87 -8.90
CA GLU A 35 16.04 -5.59 -7.81
C GLU A 35 16.89 -4.37 -8.17
N VAL A 36 16.88 -3.38 -7.29
CA VAL A 36 17.63 -2.13 -7.44
C VAL A 36 18.36 -1.82 -6.14
N GLU A 37 19.32 -0.90 -6.19
CA GLU A 37 20.06 -0.51 -5.00
C GLU A 37 19.11 0.03 -3.91
N GLY A 38 19.01 -0.70 -2.80
CA GLY A 38 18.17 -0.33 -1.66
C GLY A 38 16.74 -0.92 -1.67
N GLY A 39 16.37 -1.81 -2.59
CA GLY A 39 15.09 -2.53 -2.50
C GLY A 39 14.61 -3.11 -3.84
N TYR A 40 13.29 -3.16 -4.01
CA TYR A 40 12.66 -3.69 -5.21
C TYR A 40 11.82 -2.62 -5.90
N ARG A 41 12.04 -2.43 -7.19
CA ARG A 41 11.26 -1.53 -8.03
C ARG A 41 10.14 -2.30 -8.72
N ALA A 42 8.92 -1.78 -8.66
CA ALA A 42 7.80 -2.38 -9.38
C ALA A 42 7.88 -2.10 -10.89
N LYS A 43 8.02 -3.13 -11.72
CA LYS A 43 8.02 -3.03 -13.19
C LYS A 43 6.61 -2.94 -13.79
N ALA A 44 5.64 -3.45 -13.04
CA ALA A 44 4.23 -3.46 -13.39
C ALA A 44 3.39 -3.11 -12.15
N PRO A 45 2.11 -2.75 -12.30
CA PRO A 45 1.24 -2.52 -11.16
C PRO A 45 1.09 -3.79 -10.30
N ILE A 46 1.39 -3.69 -9.02
CA ILE A 46 1.35 -4.82 -8.08
C ILE A 46 0.17 -4.65 -7.11
N GLN A 47 -0.52 -5.75 -6.84
CA GLN A 47 -1.61 -5.80 -5.88
C GLN A 47 -1.15 -6.42 -4.55
N PHE A 48 -1.47 -5.72 -3.46
CA PHE A 48 -1.29 -6.19 -2.09
C PHE A 48 -2.62 -6.30 -1.39
N LYS A 49 -2.84 -7.40 -0.68
CA LYS A 49 -4.08 -7.69 0.03
C LYS A 49 -4.06 -7.08 1.42
N SER A 50 -5.24 -6.81 1.97
CA SER A 50 -5.41 -6.37 3.36
C SER A 50 -4.69 -7.32 4.32
N GLY A 51 -3.93 -6.77 5.26
CA GLY A 51 -3.11 -7.50 6.22
C GLY A 51 -1.65 -7.68 5.79
N GLU A 52 -1.28 -7.41 4.54
CA GLU A 52 0.13 -7.37 4.14
C GLU A 52 0.80 -6.09 4.64
N VAL A 53 2.05 -6.22 5.08
CA VAL A 53 2.93 -5.09 5.42
C VAL A 53 3.92 -4.91 4.29
N ILE A 54 4.07 -3.67 3.82
CA ILE A 54 4.98 -3.29 2.74
C ILE A 54 5.76 -2.04 3.14
N GLY A 55 7.06 -2.02 2.89
CA GLY A 55 7.87 -0.82 3.00
C GLY A 55 7.77 -0.01 1.73
N ILE A 56 7.52 1.29 1.85
CA ILE A 56 7.50 2.21 0.71
C ILE A 56 8.43 3.37 1.04
N ASP A 57 9.29 3.75 0.10
CA ASP A 57 10.10 4.96 0.22
C ASP A 57 9.34 6.20 -0.26
N CYS A 58 8.16 6.40 0.31
CA CYS A 58 7.31 7.55 0.02
C CYS A 58 6.65 8.02 1.32
N PRO A 59 6.71 9.33 1.65
CA PRO A 59 5.98 9.87 2.80
C PRO A 59 4.47 9.85 2.54
N PRO A 60 3.64 9.72 3.58
CA PRO A 60 2.19 9.51 3.44
C PRO A 60 1.48 10.68 2.73
N GLU A 61 2.02 11.88 2.86
CA GLU A 61 1.52 13.10 2.19
C GLU A 61 1.76 13.11 0.67
N HIS A 62 2.73 12.32 0.19
CA HIS A 62 3.05 12.15 -1.23
C HIS A 62 2.46 10.86 -1.83
N LEU A 63 1.82 10.02 -1.01
CA LEU A 63 1.18 8.81 -1.51
C LEU A 63 0.02 9.19 -2.44
N PRO A 64 -0.10 8.52 -3.61
CA PRO A 64 -1.27 8.65 -4.46
C PRO A 64 -2.55 8.40 -3.65
N ARG A 65 -3.58 9.24 -3.84
CA ARG A 65 -4.87 9.09 -3.12
C ARG A 65 -5.41 7.65 -3.06
N PRO A 66 -5.37 6.84 -4.14
CA PRO A 66 -5.87 5.46 -4.09
C PRO A 66 -5.08 4.55 -3.14
N LEU A 67 -3.79 4.81 -2.96
CA LEU A 67 -2.92 4.10 -2.03
C LEU A 67 -3.13 4.62 -0.59
N ALA A 68 -3.22 5.93 -0.41
CA ALA A 68 -3.42 6.54 0.90
C ALA A 68 -4.73 6.12 1.60
N VAL A 69 -5.76 5.68 0.86
CA VAL A 69 -6.99 5.14 1.47
C VAL A 69 -6.80 3.74 2.04
N ASN A 70 -5.90 2.95 1.45
CA ASN A 70 -5.73 1.53 1.78
C ASN A 70 -4.43 1.24 2.53
N LEU A 71 -3.56 2.23 2.76
CA LEU A 71 -2.29 2.08 3.46
C LEU A 71 -2.34 2.82 4.79
N VAL A 72 -1.99 2.13 5.86
CA VAL A 72 -1.86 2.66 7.21
C VAL A 72 -0.40 2.55 7.63
N SER A 73 0.25 3.67 7.97
CA SER A 73 1.64 3.65 8.42
C SER A 73 1.77 2.90 9.75
N GLU A 74 2.65 1.92 9.85
CA GLU A 74 3.01 1.31 11.13
C GLU A 74 3.89 2.30 11.91
N GLY A 75 3.34 2.90 12.97
CA GLY A 75 4.03 3.82 13.87
C GLY A 75 3.43 5.23 13.94
N ASP A 76 2.53 5.58 13.02
CA ASP A 76 1.74 6.81 13.09
C ASP A 76 0.32 6.42 13.49
N ASP A 77 -0.10 6.76 14.71
CA ASP A 77 -1.46 6.59 15.25
C ASP A 77 -2.51 7.45 14.49
N VAL A 78 -2.19 7.89 13.27
CA VAL A 78 -3.05 8.75 12.48
C VAL A 78 -4.03 7.88 11.73
N THR A 79 -5.12 7.61 12.43
CA THR A 79 -6.45 7.43 11.85
C THR A 79 -6.66 8.48 10.75
N VAL A 80 -6.30 8.16 9.50
CA VAL A 80 -6.78 8.91 8.35
C VAL A 80 -8.29 8.75 8.40
N SER A 81 -8.93 9.82 8.87
CA SER A 81 -10.33 9.87 9.27
C SER A 81 -11.18 9.22 8.19
N ARG A 82 -11.56 7.96 8.42
CA ARG A 82 -12.62 7.29 7.67
C ARG A 82 -13.87 8.09 7.99
N LYS A 83 -14.17 9.11 7.18
CA LYS A 83 -15.46 9.77 7.19
C LYS A 83 -16.47 8.64 6.95
N PRO A 84 -17.35 8.31 7.92
CA PRO A 84 -18.29 7.22 7.74
C PRO A 84 -19.15 7.56 6.52
N LYS A 85 -19.11 6.69 5.51
CA LYS A 85 -20.00 6.79 4.35
C LYS A 85 -21.39 6.55 4.91
N ASN A 86 -22.12 7.64 5.16
CA ASN A 86 -23.48 7.63 5.68
C ASN A 86 -24.32 6.79 4.70
N VAL A 87 -24.62 5.55 5.08
CA VAL A 87 -25.52 4.66 4.35
C VAL A 87 -26.91 5.24 4.56
N GLY A 88 -27.28 6.17 3.68
CA GLY A 88 -28.60 6.76 3.58
C GLY A 88 -29.61 5.67 3.29
N LYS A 89 -30.15 5.10 4.37
CA LYS A 89 -31.36 4.28 4.41
C LYS A 89 -32.50 5.10 3.81
N ARG A 90 -32.83 4.89 2.54
CA ARG A 90 -34.11 5.28 1.96
C ARG A 90 -34.95 4.02 1.74
N ARG A 91 -35.72 3.69 2.77
CA ARG A 91 -36.96 2.94 2.67
C ARG A 91 -38.09 3.94 2.41
N SER A 92 -39.17 3.38 1.84
CA SER A 92 -40.49 3.96 1.56
C SER A 92 -40.64 4.51 0.15
#